data_AF-A0AAD9RBQ5-F1
#
_entry.id   AF-A0AAD9RBQ5-F1
#
_cell.length_a   1.000
_cell.length_b   1.000
_cell.length_c   1.000
_cell.angle_alpha   90.00
_cell.angle_beta   90.00
_cell.angle_gamma   90.00
#
_symmetry.space_group_name_H-M   'P 1'
#
loop_
_entity.id
_entity.type
_entity.pdbx_description
1 polymer ?
#
loop_
_entity_poly.entity_id
_entity_poly.type
_entity_poly.pdbx_seq_one_letter_code
_entity_poly.pdbx_strand_id
1 'polypeptide(L)'
;MKAWRESATLILAARHGQKYNRALPSVVFQYNYKLLCLKRHQNSSFMPKLYVFPGGVTHPADADLKWHQLFNTFGFDNNSFRSLFSNTGLRPQIFQSKSDELPKEISLRITAIRETFEECGILLCKQIKKNGILSHWAQSVPISKEEVQDWQHKVHDDATEFYTMCEKLKCYPDLWSLHEWSNWLTPTYYTRRYDTIFYLACMPHVPYSNYETSEMEGMEWDTPQNFCQNTDITMAPPQHYEISRIAKFECLDNLLNFAVERSKRGVQLCLPVKVMLQDGQVHVLPGDSMYPENPSLTEKQIIDKTNMTIAEFQAISPTKNRIAFYGLEVKKVIVHNLDSVEGHLTPMSSKTVNIKCVWTPYLPPCCNTLSFGIFVTAHVNIQDVKRNINKPFSTEPSNLTNLSSYRYSGLVHRKSVGIVDTPDKKGFAVVYKKANKVHKPAKATVRSTMKSGARRSLYKLRRLLKTNKYRVDLTKVALRRASAVLRSQKPLPAKKTRAPKKAD
;
A
#
# COMPACT_ATOMS: atom_id res chain seq x y z
N MET A 1 -23.28 11.99 7.26
CA MET A 1 -22.76 11.21 6.12
C MET A 1 -22.02 10.00 6.65
N LYS A 2 -22.21 8.82 6.03
CA LYS A 2 -21.50 7.58 6.39
C LYS A 2 -19.99 7.80 6.20
N ALA A 3 -19.18 7.42 7.19
CA ALA A 3 -17.74 7.74 7.21
C ALA A 3 -16.90 6.82 6.29
N TRP A 4 -17.54 5.88 5.59
CA TRP A 4 -16.95 4.93 4.65
C TRP A 4 -17.98 4.48 3.60
N ARG A 5 -17.49 3.89 2.51
CA ARG A 5 -18.29 3.20 1.48
C ARG A 5 -18.26 1.69 1.76
N GLU A 6 -19.37 1.00 1.55
CA GLU A 6 -19.42 -0.47 1.62
C GLU A 6 -18.88 -1.06 0.32
N SER A 7 -18.21 -2.20 0.40
CA SER A 7 -17.57 -2.85 -0.73
C SER A 7 -17.49 -4.35 -0.52
N ALA A 8 -17.38 -5.09 -1.61
CA ALA A 8 -17.17 -6.52 -1.59
C ALA A 8 -16.02 -6.90 -2.53
N THR A 9 -15.19 -7.83 -2.07
CA THR A 9 -14.00 -8.30 -2.79
C THR A 9 -14.04 -9.82 -2.88
N LEU A 10 -13.66 -10.34 -4.04
CA LEU A 10 -13.59 -11.77 -4.26
C LEU A 10 -12.14 -12.26 -4.36
N ILE A 11 -11.76 -13.13 -3.45
CA ILE A 11 -10.56 -13.93 -3.54
C ILE A 11 -10.89 -15.16 -4.37
N LEU A 12 -10.38 -15.22 -5.59
CA LEU A 12 -10.61 -16.34 -6.49
C LEU A 12 -9.39 -17.24 -6.53
N ALA A 13 -9.57 -18.49 -6.10
CA ALA A 13 -8.55 -19.53 -6.15
C ALA A 13 -8.93 -20.58 -7.19
N ALA A 14 -8.03 -20.95 -8.09
CA ALA A 14 -8.32 -21.90 -9.17
C ALA A 14 -7.26 -22.99 -9.25
N ARG A 15 -7.69 -24.25 -9.45
CA ARG A 15 -6.77 -25.38 -9.57
C ARG A 15 -5.86 -25.16 -10.78
N HIS A 16 -4.57 -25.33 -10.56
CA HIS A 16 -3.54 -25.28 -11.58
C HIS A 16 -3.04 -26.71 -11.76
N GLY A 17 -3.07 -27.25 -12.99
CA GLY A 17 -2.92 -28.67 -13.34
C GLY A 17 -1.60 -29.37 -12.93
N GLN A 18 -0.79 -28.78 -12.06
CA GLN A 18 0.31 -29.45 -11.39
C GLN A 18 -0.22 -30.48 -10.39
N LYS A 19 0.15 -31.75 -10.59
CA LYS A 19 -0.07 -32.79 -9.60
C LYS A 19 0.85 -32.52 -8.41
N TYR A 20 0.29 -32.56 -7.20
CA TYR A 20 1.05 -32.50 -5.97
C TYR A 20 2.11 -33.60 -5.96
N ASN A 21 3.40 -33.25 -5.99
CA ASN A 21 4.47 -34.23 -6.05
C ASN A 21 4.96 -34.54 -4.63
N ARG A 22 4.51 -35.69 -4.09
CA ARG A 22 4.91 -36.20 -2.77
C ARG A 22 6.40 -36.52 -2.66
N ALA A 23 7.14 -36.62 -3.78
CA ALA A 23 8.56 -36.97 -3.79
C ALA A 23 9.50 -35.77 -3.66
N LEU A 24 8.99 -34.53 -3.72
CA LEU A 24 9.80 -33.34 -3.48
C LEU A 24 10.08 -33.18 -1.97
N PRO A 25 11.26 -32.66 -1.59
CA PRO A 25 11.60 -32.46 -0.18
C PRO A 25 10.52 -31.64 0.52
N SER A 26 10.19 -32.00 1.77
CA SER A 26 9.20 -31.36 2.65
C SER A 26 9.48 -29.88 2.99
N VAL A 27 10.45 -29.27 2.31
CA VAL A 27 10.92 -27.89 2.50
C VAL A 27 10.38 -26.95 1.41
N VAL A 28 9.81 -27.47 0.32
CA VAL A 28 9.24 -26.66 -0.77
C VAL A 28 7.72 -26.77 -0.74
N PHE A 29 7.05 -25.70 -0.27
CA PHE A 29 5.60 -25.57 -0.35
C PHE A 29 5.17 -25.68 -1.82
N GLN A 30 4.26 -26.59 -2.12
CA GLN A 30 3.72 -26.80 -3.46
C GLN A 30 2.24 -26.49 -3.49
N TYR A 31 1.85 -25.48 -4.25
CA TYR A 31 0.45 -25.13 -4.42
C TYR A 31 -0.12 -25.80 -5.66
N ASN A 32 -1.20 -26.57 -5.52
CA ASN A 32 -1.94 -27.11 -6.67
C ASN A 32 -2.96 -26.10 -7.25
N TYR A 33 -2.82 -24.82 -6.88
CA TYR A 33 -3.73 -23.75 -7.26
C TYR A 33 -3.01 -22.40 -7.36
N LYS A 34 -3.70 -21.46 -7.99
CA LYS A 34 -3.31 -20.07 -8.16
C LYS A 34 -4.41 -19.14 -7.64
N LEU A 35 -4.03 -17.94 -7.24
CA LEU A 35 -4.92 -16.84 -6.91
C LEU A 35 -4.95 -15.85 -8.06
N LEU A 36 -6.11 -15.23 -8.29
CA LEU A 36 -6.26 -14.11 -9.21
C LEU A 36 -5.93 -12.79 -8.52
N CYS A 37 -5.07 -11.97 -9.12
CA CYS A 37 -4.89 -10.58 -8.76
C CYS A 37 -4.86 -9.70 -10.02
N LEU A 38 -5.41 -8.50 -9.91
CA LEU A 38 -5.41 -7.44 -10.92
C LEU A 38 -4.41 -6.37 -10.53
N LYS A 39 -3.77 -5.75 -11.51
CA LYS A 39 -2.87 -4.63 -11.30
C LYS A 39 -3.59 -3.35 -11.68
N ARG A 40 -3.85 -2.50 -10.68
CA ARG A 40 -4.56 -1.22 -10.89
C ARG A 40 -3.78 -0.30 -11.81
N HIS A 41 -4.50 0.35 -12.74
CA HIS A 41 -3.90 1.28 -13.67
C HIS A 41 -3.16 2.42 -12.96
N GLN A 42 -2.06 2.88 -13.53
CA GLN A 42 -1.23 3.95 -12.96
C GLN A 42 -1.97 5.27 -12.72
N ASN A 43 -3.04 5.53 -13.48
CA ASN A 43 -3.86 6.74 -13.33
C ASN A 43 -5.01 6.57 -12.33
N SER A 44 -5.13 5.41 -11.67
CA SER A 44 -6.16 5.18 -10.67
C SER A 44 -6.09 6.23 -9.56
N SER A 45 -7.22 6.89 -9.26
CA SER A 45 -7.30 7.93 -8.24
C SER A 45 -7.06 7.41 -6.82
N PHE A 46 -7.13 6.09 -6.63
CA PHE A 46 -6.87 5.40 -5.37
C PHE A 46 -5.95 4.20 -5.63
N MET A 47 -4.88 4.06 -4.83
CA MET A 47 -3.99 2.90 -4.88
C MET A 47 -3.41 2.56 -6.28
N PRO A 48 -2.85 3.52 -7.04
CA PRO A 48 -2.33 3.23 -8.38
C PRO A 48 -1.16 2.24 -8.34
N LYS A 49 -1.09 1.38 -9.37
CA LYS A 49 -0.08 0.32 -9.57
C LYS A 49 -0.08 -0.81 -8.53
N LEU A 50 -1.07 -0.86 -7.64
CA LEU A 50 -1.16 -1.94 -6.67
C LEU A 50 -1.83 -3.17 -7.28
N TYR A 51 -1.34 -4.32 -6.87
CA TYR A 51 -2.04 -5.57 -7.04
C TYR A 51 -3.22 -5.65 -6.07
N VAL A 52 -4.37 -6.00 -6.61
CA VAL A 52 -5.64 -6.11 -5.91
C VAL A 52 -6.42 -7.36 -6.33
N PHE A 53 -7.12 -8.02 -5.43
CA PHE A 53 -8.22 -8.92 -5.74
C PHE A 53 -9.35 -8.15 -6.44
N PRO A 54 -10.11 -8.79 -7.32
CA PRO A 54 -11.25 -8.15 -7.96
C PRO A 54 -12.32 -7.75 -6.93
N GLY A 55 -12.92 -6.59 -7.13
CA GLY A 55 -13.96 -6.09 -6.25
C GLY A 55 -14.04 -4.58 -6.15
N GLY A 56 -15.19 -4.10 -5.68
CA GLY A 56 -15.46 -2.69 -5.60
C GLY A 56 -16.65 -2.35 -4.72
N VAL A 57 -17.21 -1.18 -4.96
CA VAL A 57 -18.21 -0.56 -4.08
C VAL A 57 -19.58 -1.12 -4.39
N THR A 58 -20.38 -1.34 -3.35
CA THR A 58 -21.78 -1.76 -3.50
C THR A 58 -22.56 -0.74 -4.32
N HIS A 59 -23.35 -1.22 -5.28
CA HIS A 59 -24.30 -0.41 -6.03
C HIS A 59 -25.74 -0.72 -5.55
N PRO A 60 -26.70 0.23 -5.55
CA PRO A 60 -28.09 -0.06 -5.20
C PRO A 60 -28.71 -1.21 -6.02
N ALA A 61 -28.29 -1.37 -7.28
CA ALA A 61 -28.70 -2.48 -8.14
C ALA A 61 -28.34 -3.87 -7.57
N ASP A 62 -27.28 -3.97 -6.77
CA ASP A 62 -26.85 -5.23 -6.13
C ASP A 62 -27.81 -5.67 -5.02
N ALA A 63 -28.59 -4.74 -4.48
CA ALA A 63 -29.54 -4.97 -3.39
C ALA A 63 -31.01 -4.88 -3.83
N ASP A 64 -31.28 -4.80 -5.14
CA ASP A 64 -32.63 -4.70 -5.69
C ASP A 64 -33.42 -6.00 -5.46
N LEU A 65 -34.68 -5.89 -5.02
CA LEU A 65 -35.55 -7.03 -4.74
C LEU A 65 -35.87 -7.86 -6.00
N LYS A 66 -35.70 -7.31 -7.21
CA LYS A 66 -35.88 -8.07 -8.47
C LYS A 66 -34.96 -9.30 -8.58
N TRP A 67 -33.83 -9.31 -7.88
CA TRP A 67 -32.97 -10.49 -7.81
C TRP A 67 -33.71 -11.71 -7.25
N HIS A 68 -34.60 -11.54 -6.27
CA HIS A 68 -35.43 -12.65 -5.79
C HIS A 68 -36.29 -13.23 -6.92
N GLN A 69 -36.84 -12.38 -7.79
CA GLN A 69 -37.66 -12.83 -8.91
C GLN A 69 -36.83 -13.65 -9.88
N LEU A 70 -35.61 -13.20 -10.23
CA LEU A 70 -34.68 -13.97 -11.05
C LEU A 70 -34.36 -15.33 -10.41
N PHE A 71 -33.94 -15.36 -9.15
CA PHE A 71 -33.66 -16.61 -8.44
C PHE A 71 -34.88 -17.56 -8.39
N ASN A 72 -36.10 -17.03 -8.24
CA ASN A 72 -37.32 -17.81 -8.27
C ASN A 72 -37.52 -18.54 -9.60
N THR A 73 -37.14 -17.93 -10.75
CA THR A 73 -37.21 -18.61 -12.05
C THR A 73 -36.29 -19.84 -12.16
N PHE A 74 -35.28 -19.95 -11.30
CA PHE A 74 -34.40 -21.12 -11.19
C PHE A 74 -34.79 -22.07 -10.04
N GLY A 75 -35.96 -21.88 -9.44
CA GLY A 75 -36.51 -22.74 -8.38
C GLY A 75 -35.84 -22.53 -7.03
N PHE A 76 -35.36 -21.32 -6.74
CA PHE A 76 -35.02 -20.91 -5.39
C PHE A 76 -36.21 -20.22 -4.74
N ASP A 77 -36.30 -20.30 -3.42
CA ASP A 77 -37.29 -19.62 -2.59
C ASP A 77 -36.57 -18.84 -1.47
N ASN A 78 -37.32 -18.12 -0.64
CA ASN A 78 -36.72 -17.38 0.47
C ASN A 78 -35.95 -18.29 1.45
N ASN A 79 -36.32 -19.57 1.58
CA ASN A 79 -35.63 -20.51 2.44
C ASN A 79 -34.29 -20.97 1.86
N SER A 80 -34.14 -20.94 0.53
CA SER A 80 -32.93 -21.34 -0.17
C SER A 80 -31.70 -20.49 0.20
N PHE A 81 -31.91 -19.26 0.64
CA PHE A 81 -30.84 -18.35 1.06
C PHE A 81 -30.41 -18.53 2.52
N ARG A 82 -31.15 -19.30 3.34
CA ARG A 82 -30.84 -19.48 4.78
C ARG A 82 -29.41 -19.97 5.03
N SER A 83 -28.87 -20.80 4.13
CA SER A 83 -27.50 -21.32 4.22
C SER A 83 -26.41 -20.27 3.99
N LEU A 84 -26.75 -19.09 3.44
CA LEU A 84 -25.82 -17.97 3.28
C LEU A 84 -25.59 -17.19 4.57
N PHE A 85 -26.49 -17.34 5.56
CA PHE A 85 -26.40 -16.69 6.85
C PHE A 85 -25.51 -17.51 7.79
N SER A 86 -24.64 -16.83 8.52
CA SER A 86 -23.80 -17.47 9.54
C SER A 86 -24.61 -17.85 10.78
N ASN A 87 -24.12 -18.82 11.55
CA ASN A 87 -24.75 -19.30 12.79
C ASN A 87 -24.55 -18.37 14.01
N THR A 88 -24.00 -17.16 13.81
CA THR A 88 -23.72 -16.19 14.88
C THR A 88 -24.73 -15.03 14.84
N GLY A 89 -25.17 -14.59 16.02
CA GLY A 89 -25.99 -13.37 16.16
C GLY A 89 -25.18 -12.07 16.14
N LEU A 90 -23.87 -12.13 16.39
CA LEU A 90 -22.99 -10.96 16.34
C LEU A 90 -22.38 -10.83 14.95
N ARG A 91 -22.75 -9.77 14.23
CA ARG A 91 -22.33 -9.49 12.85
C ARG A 91 -21.77 -8.06 12.74
N PRO A 92 -20.74 -7.81 11.90
CA PRO A 92 -20.27 -6.46 11.62
C PRO A 92 -21.37 -5.58 11.00
N GLN A 93 -21.20 -4.26 11.12
CA GLN A 93 -22.20 -3.27 10.67
C GLN A 93 -22.52 -3.37 9.18
N ILE A 94 -21.60 -3.87 8.34
CA ILE A 94 -21.82 -4.08 6.91
C ILE A 94 -22.96 -5.06 6.61
N PHE A 95 -23.31 -5.95 7.54
CA PHE A 95 -24.42 -6.91 7.39
C PHE A 95 -25.77 -6.39 7.92
N GLN A 96 -25.83 -5.14 8.39
CA GLN A 96 -27.09 -4.52 8.78
C GLN A 96 -27.94 -4.25 7.54
N SER A 97 -29.00 -5.04 7.37
CA SER A 97 -29.92 -4.94 6.25
C SER A 97 -31.00 -3.88 6.52
N LYS A 98 -31.45 -3.19 5.47
CA LYS A 98 -32.66 -2.36 5.53
C LYS A 98 -33.89 -3.17 5.12
N SER A 99 -35.08 -2.66 5.42
CA SER A 99 -36.35 -3.36 5.17
C SER A 99 -36.74 -3.43 3.69
N ASP A 100 -36.23 -2.53 2.86
CA ASP A 100 -36.61 -2.30 1.45
C ASP A 100 -35.54 -2.77 0.44
N GLU A 101 -34.53 -3.51 0.91
CA GLU A 101 -33.43 -4.02 0.08
C GLU A 101 -33.18 -5.50 0.37
N LEU A 102 -32.48 -6.21 -0.54
CA LEU A 102 -32.03 -7.57 -0.29
C LEU A 102 -31.17 -7.64 0.97
N PRO A 103 -31.27 -8.72 1.75
CA PRO A 103 -30.33 -9.00 2.84
C PRO A 103 -28.88 -8.84 2.40
N LYS A 104 -28.05 -8.27 3.28
CA LYS A 104 -26.62 -8.00 2.99
C LYS A 104 -25.83 -9.27 2.69
N GLU A 105 -26.25 -10.41 3.24
CA GLU A 105 -25.71 -11.73 2.92
C GLU A 105 -25.84 -12.07 1.42
N ILE A 106 -26.86 -11.53 0.75
CA ILE A 106 -27.13 -11.75 -0.67
C ILE A 106 -26.48 -10.62 -1.49
N SER A 107 -26.80 -9.36 -1.19
CA SER A 107 -26.39 -8.22 -2.01
C SER A 107 -24.88 -8.00 -2.04
N LEU A 108 -24.16 -8.28 -0.95
CA LEU A 108 -22.69 -8.19 -0.95
C LEU A 108 -22.04 -9.30 -1.81
N ARG A 109 -22.66 -10.48 -1.91
CA ARG A 109 -22.19 -11.55 -2.81
C ARG A 109 -22.45 -11.19 -4.27
N ILE A 110 -23.61 -10.60 -4.57
CA ILE A 110 -23.91 -10.06 -5.90
C ILE A 110 -22.91 -8.97 -6.27
N THR A 111 -22.62 -8.05 -5.35
CA THR A 111 -21.59 -7.01 -5.53
C THR A 111 -20.24 -7.63 -5.90
N ALA A 112 -19.77 -8.63 -5.15
CA ALA A 112 -18.49 -9.29 -5.41
C ALA A 112 -18.46 -9.98 -6.79
N ILE A 113 -19.55 -10.61 -7.20
CA ILE A 113 -19.66 -11.29 -8.49
C ILE A 113 -19.72 -10.27 -9.64
N ARG A 114 -20.52 -9.20 -9.51
CA ARG A 114 -20.63 -8.14 -10.52
C ARG A 114 -19.27 -7.49 -10.76
N GLU A 115 -18.61 -7.05 -9.71
CA GLU A 115 -17.29 -6.39 -9.80
C GLU A 115 -16.23 -7.35 -10.36
N THR A 116 -16.28 -8.64 -10.01
CA THR A 116 -15.39 -9.64 -10.62
C THR A 116 -15.64 -9.77 -12.12
N PHE A 117 -16.90 -9.79 -12.55
CA PHE A 117 -17.22 -9.83 -13.96
C PHE A 117 -16.77 -8.55 -14.68
N GLU A 118 -17.09 -7.39 -14.12
CA GLU A 118 -16.72 -6.07 -14.64
C GLU A 118 -15.21 -5.96 -14.85
N GLU A 119 -14.41 -6.25 -13.81
CA GLU A 119 -12.96 -6.02 -13.85
C GLU A 119 -12.18 -7.11 -14.59
N CYS A 120 -12.66 -8.37 -14.65
CA CYS A 120 -11.88 -9.48 -15.22
C CYS A 120 -12.65 -10.47 -16.12
N GLY A 121 -13.92 -10.21 -16.42
CA GLY A 121 -14.72 -10.99 -17.38
C GLY A 121 -15.11 -12.39 -16.89
N ILE A 122 -14.84 -12.71 -15.62
CA ILE A 122 -15.17 -14.02 -15.04
C ILE A 122 -16.61 -13.98 -14.52
N LEU A 123 -17.55 -14.55 -15.29
CA LEU A 123 -18.96 -14.59 -14.94
C LEU A 123 -19.29 -15.76 -14.00
N LEU A 124 -19.18 -15.55 -12.68
CA LEU A 124 -19.51 -16.53 -11.65
C LEU A 124 -21.03 -16.69 -11.45
N CYS A 125 -21.65 -17.32 -12.45
CA CYS A 125 -23.07 -17.62 -12.48
C CYS A 125 -23.32 -19.11 -12.78
N LYS A 126 -24.56 -19.55 -12.58
CA LYS A 126 -25.03 -20.89 -12.95
C LYS A 126 -26.28 -20.78 -13.83
N GLN A 127 -26.42 -21.68 -14.80
CA GLN A 127 -27.57 -21.73 -15.72
C GLN A 127 -28.60 -22.82 -15.36
N ILE A 128 -28.18 -23.87 -14.65
CA ILE A 128 -29.04 -25.00 -14.28
C ILE A 128 -28.84 -25.34 -12.81
N LYS A 129 -29.93 -25.49 -12.05
CA LYS A 129 -29.91 -26.13 -10.74
C LYS A 129 -29.82 -27.65 -10.92
N LYS A 130 -28.60 -28.22 -10.97
CA LYS A 130 -28.41 -29.67 -11.09
C LYS A 130 -28.95 -30.39 -9.84
N ASN A 131 -30.04 -31.15 -9.99
CA ASN A 131 -30.58 -32.18 -9.07
C ASN A 131 -30.49 -31.86 -7.56
N GLY A 132 -30.71 -30.62 -7.16
CA GLY A 132 -30.82 -30.21 -5.75
C GLY A 132 -29.51 -30.13 -4.94
N ILE A 133 -28.36 -30.57 -5.46
CA ILE A 133 -27.08 -30.47 -4.74
C ILE A 133 -26.33 -29.21 -5.19
N LEU A 134 -26.31 -28.19 -4.32
CA LEU A 134 -25.47 -27.00 -4.51
C LEU A 134 -24.01 -27.40 -4.31
N SER A 135 -23.20 -27.28 -5.36
CA SER A 135 -21.74 -27.45 -5.27
C SER A 135 -21.11 -26.23 -4.61
N HIS A 136 -20.17 -26.47 -3.69
CA HIS A 136 -19.30 -25.42 -3.12
C HIS A 136 -18.22 -24.95 -4.11
N TRP A 137 -17.94 -25.73 -5.17
CA TRP A 137 -17.04 -25.30 -6.24
C TRP A 137 -17.71 -24.27 -7.12
N ALA A 138 -17.06 -23.12 -7.24
CA ALA A 138 -17.47 -22.04 -8.13
C ALA A 138 -17.26 -22.45 -9.59
N GLN A 139 -18.14 -21.96 -10.45
CA GLN A 139 -18.11 -22.19 -11.89
C GLN A 139 -18.32 -20.86 -12.61
N SER A 140 -17.77 -20.76 -13.82
CA SER A 140 -18.05 -19.64 -14.71
C SER A 140 -18.95 -20.10 -15.85
N VAL A 141 -19.93 -19.27 -16.23
CA VAL A 141 -20.72 -19.52 -17.44
C VAL A 141 -19.84 -19.28 -18.67
N PRO A 142 -19.75 -20.21 -19.62
CA PRO A 142 -19.02 -19.99 -20.86
C PRO A 142 -19.82 -19.05 -21.76
N ILE A 143 -19.26 -17.88 -22.06
CA ILE A 143 -19.75 -16.93 -23.07
C ILE A 143 -18.59 -16.59 -24.03
N SER A 144 -18.91 -16.14 -25.24
CA SER A 144 -17.87 -15.79 -26.23
C SER A 144 -17.03 -14.61 -25.76
N LYS A 145 -15.81 -14.47 -26.28
CA LYS A 145 -14.90 -13.38 -25.87
C LYS A 145 -15.47 -12.01 -26.22
N GLU A 146 -16.14 -11.94 -27.37
CA GLU A 146 -16.79 -10.74 -27.87
C GLU A 146 -17.98 -10.36 -26.96
N GLU A 147 -18.79 -11.34 -26.57
CA GLU A 147 -19.92 -11.13 -25.66
C GLU A 147 -19.45 -10.73 -24.25
N VAL A 148 -18.33 -11.29 -23.76
CA VAL A 148 -17.70 -10.85 -22.50
C VAL A 148 -17.35 -9.36 -22.57
N GLN A 149 -16.66 -8.91 -23.62
CA GLN A 149 -16.24 -7.51 -23.75
C GLN A 149 -17.42 -6.55 -23.83
N ASP A 150 -18.43 -6.89 -24.64
CA ASP A 150 -19.65 -6.08 -24.79
C ASP A 150 -20.38 -5.92 -23.45
N TRP A 151 -20.50 -7.00 -22.68
CA TRP A 151 -21.15 -6.96 -21.38
C TRP A 151 -20.28 -6.29 -20.31
N GLN A 152 -18.96 -6.48 -20.32
CA GLN A 152 -18.06 -5.79 -19.41
C GLN A 152 -18.22 -4.27 -19.54
N HIS A 153 -18.19 -3.73 -20.76
CA HIS A 153 -18.41 -2.30 -20.97
C HIS A 153 -19.78 -1.83 -20.47
N LYS A 154 -20.86 -2.57 -20.77
CA LYS A 154 -22.20 -2.20 -20.31
C LYS A 154 -22.33 -2.21 -18.80
N VAL A 155 -21.79 -3.22 -18.12
CA VAL A 155 -21.84 -3.35 -16.66
C VAL A 155 -20.97 -2.30 -15.98
N HIS A 156 -19.81 -1.98 -16.56
CA HIS A 156 -18.93 -0.91 -16.09
C HIS A 156 -19.61 0.46 -16.14
N ASP A 157 -20.29 0.76 -17.26
CA ASP A 157 -21.00 2.02 -17.44
C ASP A 157 -22.29 2.09 -16.58
N ASP A 158 -22.99 0.96 -16.43
CA ASP A 158 -24.21 0.83 -15.64
C ASP A 158 -24.32 -0.53 -14.93
N ALA A 159 -24.15 -0.52 -13.61
CA ALA A 159 -24.25 -1.72 -12.79
C ALA A 159 -25.63 -2.42 -12.87
N THR A 160 -26.70 -1.76 -13.32
CA THR A 160 -28.01 -2.39 -13.53
C THR A 160 -27.99 -3.38 -14.70
N GLU A 161 -27.09 -3.20 -15.67
CA GLU A 161 -26.92 -4.10 -16.82
C GLU A 161 -26.43 -5.49 -16.40
N PHE A 162 -25.86 -5.64 -15.19
CA PHE A 162 -25.47 -6.95 -14.67
C PHE A 162 -26.70 -7.87 -14.48
N TYR A 163 -27.82 -7.30 -14.03
CA TYR A 163 -29.09 -8.03 -13.94
C TYR A 163 -29.62 -8.37 -15.34
N THR A 164 -29.63 -7.40 -16.26
CA THR A 164 -30.06 -7.58 -17.66
C THR A 164 -29.27 -8.68 -18.37
N MET A 165 -27.96 -8.73 -18.12
CA MET A 165 -27.07 -9.77 -18.62
C MET A 165 -27.49 -11.15 -18.07
N CYS A 166 -27.71 -11.26 -16.76
CA CYS A 166 -28.13 -12.53 -16.15
C CYS A 166 -29.45 -13.04 -16.74
N GLU A 167 -30.44 -12.16 -16.97
CA GLU A 167 -31.70 -12.51 -17.62
C GLU A 167 -31.48 -13.03 -19.05
N LYS A 168 -30.70 -12.30 -19.87
CA LYS A 168 -30.45 -12.67 -21.26
C LYS A 168 -29.67 -13.97 -21.40
N LEU A 169 -28.66 -14.17 -20.56
CA LEU A 169 -27.84 -15.38 -20.53
C LEU A 169 -28.52 -16.55 -19.79
N LYS A 170 -29.74 -16.32 -19.27
CA LYS A 170 -30.52 -17.27 -18.49
C LYS A 170 -29.67 -17.91 -17.39
N CYS A 171 -28.99 -17.07 -16.61
CA CYS A 171 -28.16 -17.48 -15.50
C CYS A 171 -28.47 -16.68 -14.23
N TYR A 172 -27.98 -17.17 -13.09
CA TYR A 172 -28.08 -16.48 -11.81
C TYR A 172 -26.70 -16.42 -11.12
N PRO A 173 -26.42 -15.37 -10.34
CA PRO A 173 -25.16 -15.26 -9.58
C PRO A 173 -24.98 -16.43 -8.61
N ASP A 174 -23.79 -17.05 -8.61
CA ASP A 174 -23.50 -18.23 -7.80
C ASP A 174 -23.16 -17.89 -6.35
N LEU A 175 -24.17 -17.54 -5.55
CA LEU A 175 -23.98 -17.05 -4.18
C LEU A 175 -23.38 -18.11 -3.23
N TRP A 176 -23.72 -19.39 -3.43
CA TRP A 176 -23.41 -20.47 -2.49
C TRP A 176 -21.96 -20.98 -2.57
N SER A 177 -21.24 -20.63 -3.62
CA SER A 177 -19.81 -20.91 -3.77
C SER A 177 -18.92 -19.79 -3.23
N LEU A 178 -19.51 -18.69 -2.73
CA LEU A 178 -18.81 -17.58 -2.07
C LEU A 178 -18.87 -17.73 -0.54
N HIS A 179 -17.71 -18.02 0.05
CA HIS A 179 -17.55 -18.22 1.48
C HIS A 179 -17.03 -16.97 2.17
N GLU A 180 -17.71 -16.50 3.22
CA GLU A 180 -17.26 -15.34 4.01
C GLU A 180 -15.88 -15.58 4.60
N TRP A 181 -14.92 -14.75 4.20
CA TRP A 181 -13.51 -14.91 4.56
C TRP A 181 -13.08 -13.92 5.64
N SER A 182 -13.20 -12.62 5.39
CA SER A 182 -12.84 -11.59 6.38
C SER A 182 -13.54 -10.25 6.09
N ASN A 183 -13.69 -9.40 7.10
CA ASN A 183 -14.23 -8.06 6.93
C ASN A 183 -13.20 -7.02 7.41
N TRP A 184 -12.86 -6.06 6.56
CA TRP A 184 -11.85 -5.03 6.83
C TRP A 184 -12.44 -3.64 6.73
N LEU A 185 -12.23 -2.83 7.77
CA LEU A 185 -12.51 -1.41 7.72
C LEU A 185 -11.22 -0.62 7.59
N THR A 186 -11.20 0.25 6.59
CA THR A 186 -10.09 1.16 6.35
C THR A 186 -9.85 2.03 7.60
N PRO A 187 -8.60 2.14 8.10
CA PRO A 187 -8.30 2.88 9.32
C PRO A 187 -8.80 4.33 9.34
N THR A 188 -9.09 4.84 10.54
CA THR A 188 -9.75 6.15 10.75
C THR A 188 -8.92 7.37 10.36
N TYR A 189 -7.60 7.21 10.19
CA TYR A 189 -6.72 8.29 9.75
C TYR A 189 -6.66 8.44 8.21
N TYR A 190 -7.38 7.60 7.45
CA TYR A 190 -7.56 7.77 6.00
C TYR A 190 -8.79 8.62 5.68
N THR A 191 -8.71 9.41 4.61
CA THR A 191 -9.84 10.24 4.13
C THR A 191 -10.82 9.44 3.29
N ARG A 192 -10.32 8.60 2.38
CA ARG A 192 -11.13 7.63 1.62
C ARG A 192 -11.12 6.31 2.37
N ARG A 193 -12.29 5.88 2.84
CA ARG A 193 -12.45 4.69 3.68
C ARG A 193 -13.50 3.75 3.10
N TYR A 194 -13.20 2.47 3.20
CA TYR A 194 -14.04 1.38 2.76
C TYR A 194 -14.22 0.38 3.90
N ASP A 195 -15.44 -0.11 4.05
CA ASP A 195 -15.79 -1.30 4.81
C ASP A 195 -15.99 -2.42 3.79
N THR A 196 -15.08 -3.39 3.78
CA THR A 196 -14.94 -4.37 2.71
C THR A 196 -15.15 -5.77 3.26
N ILE A 197 -16.10 -6.51 2.72
CA ILE A 197 -16.21 -7.96 2.94
C ILE A 197 -15.38 -8.69 1.87
N PHE A 198 -14.58 -9.65 2.30
CA PHE A 198 -13.85 -10.56 1.44
C PHE A 198 -14.58 -11.89 1.40
N TYR A 199 -14.85 -12.38 0.20
CA TYR A 199 -15.34 -13.73 -0.05
C TYR A 199 -14.21 -14.57 -0.66
N LEU A 200 -14.19 -15.87 -0.37
CA LEU A 200 -13.35 -16.84 -1.05
C LEU A 200 -14.22 -17.74 -1.93
N ALA A 201 -13.80 -17.93 -3.18
CA ALA A 201 -14.37 -18.90 -4.10
C ALA A 201 -13.26 -19.78 -4.70
N CYS A 202 -13.51 -21.09 -4.79
CA CYS A 202 -12.58 -22.05 -5.37
C CYS A 202 -13.12 -22.63 -6.67
N MET A 203 -12.31 -22.57 -7.74
CA MET A 203 -12.66 -23.06 -9.07
C MET A 203 -11.87 -24.33 -9.43
N PRO A 204 -12.50 -25.28 -10.12
CA PRO A 204 -11.86 -26.55 -10.48
C PRO A 204 -10.76 -26.38 -11.53
N HIS A 205 -10.77 -25.28 -12.28
CA HIS A 205 -9.78 -24.93 -13.31
C HIS A 205 -9.66 -23.40 -13.40
N VAL A 206 -8.53 -22.90 -13.90
CA VAL A 206 -8.35 -21.47 -14.22
C VAL A 206 -9.27 -21.12 -15.40
N PRO A 207 -10.24 -20.18 -15.24
CA PRO A 207 -11.14 -19.80 -16.32
C PRO A 207 -10.46 -18.87 -17.33
N TYR A 208 -11.09 -18.70 -18.49
CA TYR A 208 -10.80 -17.55 -19.34
C TYR A 208 -11.08 -16.26 -18.55
N SER A 209 -10.21 -15.28 -18.69
CA SER A 209 -10.33 -14.00 -18.02
C SER A 209 -9.78 -12.90 -18.95
N ASN A 210 -10.40 -11.73 -18.88
CA ASN A 210 -10.03 -10.56 -19.66
C ASN A 210 -10.20 -9.33 -18.78
N TYR A 211 -9.09 -8.66 -18.45
CA TYR A 211 -9.18 -7.47 -17.60
C TYR A 211 -9.68 -6.27 -18.40
N GLU A 212 -10.47 -5.42 -17.74
CA GLU A 212 -10.93 -4.15 -18.30
C GLU A 212 -9.78 -3.13 -18.26
N THR A 213 -9.50 -2.50 -19.40
CA THR A 213 -8.27 -1.71 -19.62
C THR A 213 -8.32 -0.27 -19.11
N SER A 214 -9.50 0.27 -18.81
CA SER A 214 -9.67 1.61 -18.26
C SER A 214 -9.29 1.67 -16.77
N GLU A 215 -9.60 0.61 -16.02
CA GLU A 215 -9.35 0.50 -14.59
C GLU A 215 -8.05 -0.25 -14.25
N MET A 216 -7.69 -1.25 -15.07
CA MET A 216 -6.57 -2.17 -14.82
C MET A 216 -5.50 -2.09 -15.92
N GLU A 217 -4.23 -2.26 -15.51
CA GLU A 217 -3.08 -2.34 -16.42
C GLU A 217 -2.48 -3.76 -16.51
N GLY A 218 -3.07 -4.72 -15.80
CA GLY A 218 -2.62 -6.11 -15.83
C GLY A 218 -3.46 -7.04 -14.97
N MET A 219 -3.27 -8.33 -15.18
CA MET A 219 -3.96 -9.41 -14.46
C MET A 219 -3.03 -10.62 -14.40
N GLU A 220 -3.04 -11.30 -13.26
CA GLU A 220 -2.10 -12.37 -12.97
C GLU A 220 -2.76 -13.49 -12.17
N TRP A 221 -2.55 -14.73 -12.64
CA TRP A 221 -2.85 -15.94 -11.89
C TRP A 221 -1.53 -16.54 -11.41
N ASP A 222 -1.28 -16.47 -10.10
CA ASP A 222 -0.05 -16.97 -9.51
C ASP A 222 -0.26 -17.64 -8.15
N THR A 223 0.75 -18.37 -7.69
CA THR A 223 0.77 -19.04 -6.40
C THR A 223 0.68 -18.04 -5.25
N PRO A 224 0.05 -18.41 -4.13
CA PRO A 224 0.04 -17.59 -2.91
C PRO A 224 1.45 -17.18 -2.46
N GLN A 225 2.43 -18.07 -2.61
CA GLN A 225 3.81 -17.79 -2.25
C GLN A 225 4.44 -16.68 -3.10
N ASN A 226 4.22 -16.67 -4.43
CA ASN A 226 4.76 -15.61 -5.28
C ASN A 226 4.20 -14.24 -4.86
N PHE A 227 2.88 -14.13 -4.67
CA PHE A 227 2.26 -12.89 -4.17
C PHE A 227 2.77 -12.46 -2.77
N CYS A 228 3.18 -13.42 -1.94
CA CYS A 228 3.75 -13.12 -0.62
C CYS A 228 5.23 -12.76 -0.63
N GLN A 229 6.02 -13.19 -1.61
CA GLN A 229 7.50 -13.09 -1.56
C GLN A 229 8.08 -12.18 -2.66
N ASN A 230 7.37 -12.00 -3.77
CA ASN A 230 7.84 -11.20 -4.88
C ASN A 230 7.84 -9.71 -4.53
N THR A 231 9.02 -9.09 -4.58
CA THR A 231 9.21 -7.68 -4.26
C THR A 231 8.63 -6.74 -5.32
N ASP A 232 8.43 -7.20 -6.55
CA ASP A 232 7.85 -6.36 -7.61
C ASP A 232 6.32 -6.22 -7.45
N ILE A 233 5.72 -7.14 -6.68
CA ILE A 233 4.30 -7.13 -6.37
C ILE A 233 4.09 -6.28 -5.13
N THR A 234 3.37 -5.18 -5.31
CA THR A 234 2.97 -4.32 -4.20
C THR A 234 1.46 -4.39 -3.99
N MET A 235 1.03 -4.69 -2.76
CA MET A 235 -0.39 -4.83 -2.40
C MET A 235 -0.82 -3.89 -1.28
N ALA A 236 -2.13 -3.76 -1.05
CA ALA A 236 -2.66 -3.14 0.16
C ALA A 236 -2.57 -4.12 1.36
N PRO A 237 -2.49 -3.63 2.62
CA PRO A 237 -2.31 -4.49 3.79
C PRO A 237 -3.35 -5.60 3.98
N PRO A 238 -4.67 -5.37 3.81
CA PRO A 238 -5.67 -6.43 3.91
C PRO A 238 -5.39 -7.59 2.96
N GLN A 239 -5.02 -7.27 1.72
CA GLN A 239 -4.84 -8.26 0.67
C GLN A 239 -3.64 -9.17 0.93
N HIS A 240 -2.49 -8.58 1.23
CA HIS A 240 -1.32 -9.37 1.58
C HIS A 240 -1.55 -10.21 2.84
N TYR A 241 -2.25 -9.65 3.83
CA TYR A 241 -2.60 -10.37 5.04
C TYR A 241 -3.48 -11.59 4.75
N GLU A 242 -4.51 -11.46 3.90
CA GLU A 242 -5.35 -12.61 3.52
C GLU A 242 -4.62 -13.64 2.66
N ILE A 243 -3.77 -13.21 1.70
CA ILE A 243 -2.93 -14.15 0.94
C ILE A 243 -2.01 -14.93 1.89
N SER A 244 -1.42 -14.26 2.89
CA SER A 244 -0.55 -14.94 3.86
C SER A 244 -1.28 -15.94 4.77
N ARG A 245 -2.59 -15.83 4.93
CA ARG A 245 -3.43 -16.88 5.56
C ARG A 245 -3.67 -18.04 4.61
N ILE A 246 -4.03 -17.73 3.37
CA ILE A 246 -4.33 -18.73 2.32
C ILE A 246 -3.10 -19.56 1.98
N ALA A 247 -1.93 -18.93 1.95
CA ALA A 247 -0.66 -19.57 1.66
C ALA A 247 -0.26 -20.69 2.65
N LYS A 248 -0.98 -20.85 3.77
CA LYS A 248 -0.87 -22.02 4.66
C LYS A 248 -1.46 -23.30 4.08
N PHE A 249 -2.28 -23.21 3.04
CA PHE A 249 -2.85 -24.36 2.34
C PHE A 249 -2.09 -24.62 1.05
N GLU A 250 -1.52 -25.80 0.92
CA GLU A 250 -0.92 -26.30 -0.32
C GLU A 250 -1.97 -26.85 -1.30
N CYS A 251 -3.07 -27.37 -0.74
CA CYS A 251 -4.13 -28.03 -1.49
C CYS A 251 -5.42 -27.18 -1.50
N LEU A 252 -5.94 -26.92 -2.71
CA LEU A 252 -7.17 -26.18 -2.93
C LEU A 252 -8.39 -26.84 -2.28
N ASP A 253 -8.47 -28.16 -2.30
CA ASP A 253 -9.56 -28.91 -1.68
C ASP A 253 -9.61 -28.68 -0.16
N ASN A 254 -8.44 -28.65 0.49
CA ASN A 254 -8.34 -28.35 1.92
C ASN A 254 -8.71 -26.89 2.23
N LEU A 255 -8.29 -25.96 1.36
CA LEU A 255 -8.67 -24.55 1.47
C LEU A 255 -10.19 -24.38 1.35
N LEU A 256 -10.81 -25.03 0.36
CA LEU A 256 -12.26 -24.98 0.16
C LEU A 256 -13.01 -25.57 1.36
N ASN A 257 -12.64 -26.78 1.81
CA ASN A 257 -13.26 -27.42 2.97
C ASN A 257 -13.15 -26.53 4.21
N PHE A 258 -11.98 -25.94 4.45
CA PHE A 258 -11.79 -24.99 5.54
C PHE A 258 -12.71 -23.77 5.39
N ALA A 259 -12.80 -23.18 4.21
CA ALA A 259 -13.62 -21.99 3.98
C ALA A 259 -15.12 -22.26 4.17
N VAL A 260 -15.62 -23.41 3.71
CA VAL A 260 -17.01 -23.87 3.91
C VAL A 260 -17.35 -23.97 5.39
N GLU A 261 -16.50 -24.64 6.18
CA GLU A 261 -16.75 -24.81 7.61
C GLU A 261 -16.57 -23.52 8.40
N ARG A 262 -15.54 -22.73 8.07
CA ARG A 262 -15.25 -21.46 8.74
C ARG A 262 -16.33 -20.42 8.46
N SER A 263 -16.88 -20.34 7.25
CA SER A 263 -17.88 -19.31 6.92
C SER A 263 -19.15 -19.43 7.78
N LYS A 264 -19.48 -20.61 8.30
CA LYS A 264 -20.61 -20.82 9.23
C LYS A 264 -20.46 -20.03 10.53
N ARG A 265 -19.23 -19.67 10.92
CA ARG A 265 -18.92 -18.89 12.13
C ARG A 265 -19.05 -17.38 11.93
N GLY A 266 -19.23 -16.93 10.69
CA GLY A 266 -19.28 -15.51 10.33
C GLY A 266 -17.91 -14.83 10.33
N VAL A 267 -17.91 -13.50 10.28
CA VAL A 267 -16.69 -12.67 10.28
C VAL A 267 -16.74 -11.63 11.38
N GLN A 268 -15.57 -11.27 11.91
CA GLN A 268 -15.38 -10.10 12.76
C GLN A 268 -14.78 -8.93 11.97
N LEU A 269 -15.05 -7.71 12.45
CA LEU A 269 -14.50 -6.50 11.87
C LEU A 269 -13.01 -6.38 12.19
N CYS A 270 -12.17 -6.43 11.16
CA CYS A 270 -10.76 -6.11 11.24
C CYS A 270 -10.53 -4.61 10.99
N LEU A 271 -10.33 -3.84 12.06
CA LEU A 271 -9.99 -2.41 11.99
C LEU A 271 -8.54 -2.20 12.44
N PRO A 272 -7.60 -1.85 11.55
CA PRO A 272 -6.23 -1.60 11.98
C PRO A 272 -6.11 -0.28 12.76
N VAL A 273 -5.51 -0.35 13.95
CA VAL A 273 -5.17 0.83 14.76
C VAL A 273 -3.67 1.13 14.62
N LYS A 274 -3.34 2.38 14.34
CA LYS A 274 -1.96 2.79 14.06
C LYS A 274 -1.22 3.20 15.34
N VAL A 275 -0.04 2.62 15.53
CA VAL A 275 0.92 2.96 16.58
C VAL A 275 2.15 3.57 15.93
N MET A 276 2.49 4.81 16.30
CA MET A 276 3.72 5.49 15.87
C MET A 276 4.87 5.15 16.81
N LEU A 277 6.03 4.80 16.25
CA LEU A 277 7.21 4.34 16.97
C LEU A 277 8.45 5.10 16.47
N GLN A 278 9.58 4.97 17.16
CA GLN A 278 10.80 5.73 16.87
C GLN A 278 11.37 5.44 15.47
N ASP A 279 11.35 4.18 15.05
CA ASP A 279 11.95 3.65 13.81
C ASP A 279 10.89 3.25 12.76
N GLY A 280 9.61 3.57 13.00
CA GLY A 280 8.54 3.28 12.05
C GLY A 280 7.14 3.37 12.64
N GLN A 281 6.23 2.53 12.13
CA GLN A 281 4.86 2.43 12.62
C GLN A 281 4.41 0.97 12.61
N VAL A 282 3.43 0.66 13.44
CA VAL A 282 2.79 -0.65 13.50
C VAL A 282 1.29 -0.46 13.37
N HIS A 283 0.64 -1.31 12.59
CA HIS A 283 -0.81 -1.45 12.62
C HIS A 283 -1.13 -2.66 13.50
N VAL A 284 -1.66 -2.41 14.71
CA VAL A 284 -2.18 -3.47 15.57
C VAL A 284 -3.57 -3.84 15.10
N LEU A 285 -3.87 -5.13 15.11
CA LEU A 285 -5.13 -5.73 14.62
C LEU A 285 -5.86 -6.40 15.80
N PRO A 286 -7.16 -6.72 15.66
CA PRO A 286 -7.90 -7.43 16.70
C PRO A 286 -7.18 -8.68 17.22
N GLY A 287 -7.23 -8.89 18.53
CA GLY A 287 -6.52 -9.97 19.23
C GLY A 287 -5.07 -9.64 19.60
N ASP A 288 -4.51 -8.53 19.12
CA ASP A 288 -3.23 -8.04 19.59
C ASP A 288 -3.34 -7.46 21.02
N SER A 289 -2.37 -7.76 21.89
CA SER A 289 -2.35 -7.28 23.28
C SER A 289 -2.30 -5.75 23.42
N MET A 290 -1.85 -5.04 22.38
CA MET A 290 -1.80 -3.59 22.32
C MET A 290 -2.98 -3.00 21.52
N TYR A 291 -3.94 -3.82 21.11
CA TYR A 291 -5.16 -3.38 20.46
C TYR A 291 -6.09 -2.70 21.49
N PRO A 292 -6.69 -1.54 21.18
CA PRO A 292 -7.66 -0.91 22.08
C PRO A 292 -8.87 -1.82 22.32
N GLU A 293 -9.37 -1.87 23.56
CA GLU A 293 -10.57 -2.64 23.89
C GLU A 293 -11.79 -2.18 23.08
N ASN A 294 -11.96 -0.87 22.92
CA ASN A 294 -13.08 -0.25 22.19
C ASN A 294 -12.55 0.77 21.17
N PRO A 295 -12.07 0.33 20.00
CA PRO A 295 -11.59 1.23 18.96
C PRO A 295 -12.75 2.01 18.34
N SER A 296 -12.54 3.31 18.11
CA SER A 296 -13.53 4.17 17.46
C SER A 296 -13.52 3.91 15.96
N LEU A 297 -14.70 3.72 15.38
CA LEU A 297 -14.86 3.48 13.95
C LEU A 297 -14.76 4.76 13.12
N THR A 298 -14.91 5.93 13.74
CA THR A 298 -15.03 7.22 13.06
C THR A 298 -13.94 8.20 13.44
N GLU A 299 -13.56 8.26 14.72
CA GLU A 299 -12.58 9.20 15.21
C GLU A 299 -11.16 8.77 14.85
N LYS A 300 -10.32 9.75 14.51
CA LYS A 300 -8.93 9.49 14.14
C LYS A 300 -8.18 8.91 15.34
N GLN A 301 -7.77 7.65 15.23
CA GLN A 301 -7.03 6.94 16.28
C GLN A 301 -5.59 6.68 15.84
N ILE A 302 -4.66 7.32 16.54
CA ILE A 302 -3.22 7.11 16.41
C ILE A 302 -2.63 7.07 17.82
N ILE A 303 -2.00 5.96 18.17
CA ILE A 303 -1.29 5.79 19.44
C ILE A 303 0.15 6.27 19.24
N ASP A 304 0.61 7.21 20.05
CA ASP A 304 1.99 7.68 20.02
C ASP A 304 2.85 6.92 21.05
N LYS A 305 3.84 6.18 20.55
CA LYS A 305 4.90 5.51 21.31
C LYS A 305 6.27 5.78 20.68
N THR A 306 6.48 7.00 20.16
CA THR A 306 7.73 7.41 19.51
C THR A 306 8.96 7.42 20.43
N ASN A 307 8.78 7.15 21.73
CA ASN A 307 9.82 6.95 22.71
C ASN A 307 10.43 5.53 22.72
N MET A 308 9.93 4.60 21.90
CA MET A 308 10.45 3.24 21.78
C MET A 308 10.52 2.79 20.32
N THR A 309 11.41 1.86 20.04
CA THR A 309 11.56 1.17 18.76
C THR A 309 10.48 0.10 18.57
N ILE A 310 10.29 -0.33 17.32
CA ILE A 310 9.43 -1.46 16.98
C ILE A 310 9.87 -2.74 17.68
N ALA A 311 11.18 -2.96 17.86
CA ALA A 311 11.70 -4.14 18.56
C ALA A 311 11.32 -4.14 20.04
N GLU A 312 11.50 -3.01 20.74
CA GLU A 312 11.08 -2.84 22.13
C GLU A 312 9.56 -2.98 22.28
N PHE A 313 8.80 -2.37 21.37
CA PHE A 313 7.34 -2.48 21.36
C PHE A 313 6.86 -3.93 21.17
N GLN A 314 7.57 -4.72 20.35
CA GLN A 314 7.29 -6.14 20.19
C GLN A 314 7.65 -6.93 21.46
N ALA A 315 8.76 -6.63 22.11
CA ALA A 315 9.20 -7.34 23.31
C ALA A 315 8.19 -7.23 24.46
N ILE A 316 7.57 -6.07 24.63
CA ILE A 316 6.58 -5.83 25.69
C ILE A 316 5.17 -6.36 25.39
N SER A 317 4.91 -6.87 24.18
CA SER A 317 3.58 -7.31 23.74
C SER A 317 3.43 -8.84 23.90
N PRO A 318 2.61 -9.33 24.85
CA PRO A 318 2.45 -10.78 25.07
C PRO A 318 1.90 -11.50 23.84
N THR A 319 0.78 -11.02 23.29
CA THR A 319 0.12 -11.54 22.09
C THR A 319 0.24 -10.53 20.96
N LYS A 320 0.59 -11.00 19.75
CA LYS A 320 0.85 -10.13 18.59
C LYS A 320 -0.05 -10.53 17.43
N ASN A 321 -0.78 -9.56 16.90
CA ASN A 321 -1.46 -9.60 15.61
C ASN A 321 -1.28 -8.24 14.92
N ARG A 322 -0.20 -8.08 14.16
CA ARG A 322 0.17 -6.75 13.69
C ARG A 322 0.95 -6.76 12.38
N ILE A 323 0.91 -5.63 11.69
CA ILE A 323 1.72 -5.37 10.51
C ILE A 323 2.70 -4.26 10.88
N ALA A 324 4.01 -4.55 10.83
CA ALA A 324 5.06 -3.58 11.11
C ALA A 324 5.57 -2.93 9.83
N PHE A 325 5.92 -1.65 9.93
CA PHE A 325 6.38 -0.80 8.84
C PHE A 325 7.63 -0.04 9.32
N TYR A 326 8.82 -0.38 8.85
CA TYR A 326 10.05 0.34 9.18
C TYR A 326 10.39 1.35 8.07
N GLY A 327 10.65 2.60 8.47
CA GLY A 327 10.93 3.68 7.53
C GLY A 327 9.84 3.86 6.45
N LEU A 328 10.24 3.91 5.18
CA LEU A 328 9.32 4.04 4.05
C LEU A 328 8.91 2.70 3.41
N GLU A 329 9.70 1.62 3.59
CA GLU A 329 9.58 0.43 2.74
C GLU A 329 9.85 -0.95 3.39
N VAL A 330 10.00 -1.11 4.71
CA VAL A 330 10.14 -2.47 5.25
C VAL A 330 8.86 -2.93 5.91
N LYS A 331 8.29 -4.04 5.43
CA LYS A 331 7.06 -4.59 6.01
C LYS A 331 7.14 -6.05 6.39
N LYS A 332 6.56 -6.31 7.56
CA LYS A 332 6.59 -7.59 8.26
C LYS A 332 5.20 -7.86 8.82
N VAL A 333 4.58 -8.98 8.44
CA VAL A 333 3.40 -9.49 9.14
C VAL A 333 3.89 -10.29 10.34
N ILE A 334 3.47 -9.89 11.53
CA ILE A 334 3.94 -10.46 12.79
C ILE A 334 2.74 -10.98 13.55
N VAL A 335 2.65 -12.30 13.63
CA VAL A 335 1.63 -12.97 14.42
C VAL A 335 2.28 -14.01 15.32
N HIS A 336 1.96 -13.95 16.61
CA HIS A 336 2.59 -14.76 17.65
C HIS A 336 1.63 -14.98 18.81
N ASN A 337 1.51 -16.23 19.24
CA ASN A 337 0.65 -16.68 20.35
C ASN A 337 -0.78 -16.16 20.24
N LEU A 338 -1.35 -16.20 19.04
CA LEU A 338 -2.71 -15.74 18.74
C LEU A 338 -3.58 -16.91 18.30
N ASP A 339 -4.60 -17.20 19.10
CA ASP A 339 -5.72 -18.03 18.67
C ASP A 339 -6.88 -17.12 18.24
N SER A 340 -7.36 -17.30 17.01
CA SER A 340 -8.45 -16.49 16.49
C SER A 340 -9.76 -16.90 17.17
N VAL A 341 -10.43 -15.94 17.81
CA VAL A 341 -11.72 -16.16 18.49
C VAL A 341 -12.79 -16.67 17.51
N GLU A 342 -12.77 -16.22 16.27
CA GLU A 342 -13.68 -16.67 15.18
C GLU A 342 -13.26 -18.00 14.52
N GLY A 343 -12.23 -18.70 15.02
CA GLY A 343 -11.72 -19.95 14.43
C GLY A 343 -11.01 -19.78 13.09
N HIS A 344 -10.61 -18.55 12.75
CA HIS A 344 -9.85 -18.25 11.54
C HIS A 344 -8.35 -18.53 11.74
N LEU A 345 -7.60 -18.59 10.64
CA LEU A 345 -6.17 -18.89 10.71
C LEU A 345 -5.37 -17.62 11.00
N THR A 346 -4.27 -17.79 11.72
CA THR A 346 -3.21 -16.78 11.74
C THR A 346 -2.56 -16.71 10.36
N PRO A 347 -2.08 -15.55 9.89
CA PRO A 347 -1.25 -15.45 8.69
C PRO A 347 0.12 -16.12 8.90
N MET A 348 0.81 -16.48 7.80
CA MET A 348 2.23 -16.83 7.86
C MET A 348 3.06 -15.61 8.25
N SER A 349 4.02 -15.79 9.17
CA SER A 349 4.98 -14.73 9.49
C SER A 349 5.94 -14.53 8.31
N SER A 350 5.97 -13.33 7.75
CA SER A 350 6.87 -12.96 6.64
C SER A 350 7.88 -11.92 7.12
N LYS A 351 9.17 -12.07 6.75
CA LYS A 351 10.25 -11.17 7.22
C LYS A 351 10.43 -9.91 6.37
N THR A 352 10.24 -10.01 5.05
CA THR A 352 10.41 -8.89 4.10
C THR A 352 9.45 -9.05 2.93
N VAL A 353 8.47 -8.16 2.79
CA VAL A 353 7.58 -8.10 1.61
C VAL A 353 7.24 -6.65 1.27
N ASN A 354 7.08 -6.34 -0.01
CA ASN A 354 6.59 -5.05 -0.47
C ASN A 354 5.06 -4.99 -0.41
N ILE A 355 4.53 -4.37 0.64
CA ILE A 355 3.13 -3.95 0.70
C ILE A 355 3.19 -2.41 0.64
N LYS A 356 2.20 -1.69 0.15
CA LYS A 356 2.20 -0.22 0.22
C LYS A 356 1.46 0.25 1.46
N CYS A 357 2.08 1.10 2.28
CA CYS A 357 1.30 1.87 3.25
C CYS A 357 0.65 2.95 2.41
N VAL A 358 -0.50 2.62 1.82
CA VAL A 358 -1.17 3.54 0.92
C VAL A 358 -1.55 4.71 1.80
N TRP A 359 -0.99 5.88 1.52
CA TRP A 359 -1.07 7.08 2.35
C TRP A 359 -0.36 6.97 3.70
N THR A 360 0.97 7.11 3.69
CA THR A 360 1.48 8.21 4.52
C THR A 360 0.62 9.41 4.12
N PRO A 361 -0.10 10.08 5.04
CA PRO A 361 -0.71 11.34 4.67
C PRO A 361 0.40 12.13 4.00
N TYR A 362 0.06 12.89 2.97
CA TYR A 362 0.82 14.07 2.61
C TYR A 362 1.41 14.61 3.92
N LEU A 363 2.68 14.29 4.19
CA LEU A 363 3.34 14.76 5.39
C LEU A 363 3.29 16.25 5.13
N PRO A 364 2.62 17.04 5.99
CA PRO A 364 2.35 18.43 5.70
C PRO A 364 3.66 19.03 5.18
N PRO A 365 3.68 19.68 3.99
CA PRO A 365 4.91 20.03 3.28
C PRO A 365 5.64 21.16 4.03
N CYS A 366 6.06 20.90 5.25
CA CYS A 366 6.39 21.87 6.28
C CYS A 366 7.22 21.32 7.44
N CYS A 367 7.50 20.01 7.56
CA CYS A 367 8.39 19.53 8.62
C CYS A 367 9.79 19.25 8.05
N ASN A 368 10.59 20.31 7.96
CA ASN A 368 11.98 20.26 7.49
C ASN A 368 12.79 19.13 8.20
N THR A 369 12.47 18.81 9.46
CA THR A 369 13.14 17.76 10.26
C THR A 369 12.97 16.34 9.69
N LEU A 370 11.81 16.02 9.10
CA LEU A 370 11.56 14.71 8.46
C LEU A 370 12.25 14.57 7.10
N SER A 371 12.31 15.65 6.32
CA SER A 371 13.01 15.64 5.03
C SER A 371 14.52 15.39 5.20
N PHE A 372 15.10 15.79 6.34
CA PHE A 372 16.49 15.46 6.66
C PHE A 372 16.69 14.01 7.06
N GLY A 373 15.75 13.42 7.81
CA GLY A 373 15.78 11.98 8.12
C GLY A 373 15.79 11.11 6.85
N ILE A 374 14.98 11.46 5.85
CA ILE A 374 14.94 10.80 4.53
C ILE A 374 16.21 11.09 3.71
N PHE A 375 16.77 12.30 3.81
CA PHE A 375 17.97 12.68 3.07
C PHE A 375 19.24 11.99 3.60
N VAL A 376 19.35 11.79 4.91
CA VAL A 376 20.50 11.12 5.56
C VAL A 376 20.60 9.66 5.15
N THR A 377 19.48 8.95 4.97
CA THR A 377 19.48 7.55 4.52
C THR A 377 19.80 7.38 3.04
N ALA A 378 19.44 8.34 2.18
CA ALA A 378 19.61 8.22 0.73
C ALA A 378 20.87 8.88 0.14
N HIS A 379 21.48 9.86 0.83
CA HIS A 379 22.54 10.72 0.25
C HIS A 379 23.78 10.91 1.14
N VAL A 380 23.93 10.13 2.21
CA VAL A 380 25.25 9.99 2.86
C VAL A 380 26.15 9.23 1.89
N ASN A 381 26.95 9.97 1.12
CA ASN A 381 28.09 9.40 0.43
C ASN A 381 29.08 8.92 1.50
N ILE A 382 29.04 7.62 1.78
CA ILE A 382 30.08 6.89 2.50
C ILE A 382 31.33 6.88 1.60
N GLN A 383 32.01 8.02 1.47
CA GLN A 383 33.29 8.10 0.74
C GLN A 383 34.52 8.22 1.65
N ASP A 384 34.38 8.24 2.98
CA ASP A 384 35.53 8.39 3.89
C ASP A 384 35.75 7.20 4.85
N VAL A 385 35.36 5.98 4.46
CA VAL A 385 35.84 4.74 5.13
C VAL A 385 37.37 4.63 5.08
N LYS A 386 38.04 5.38 4.18
CA LYS A 386 39.51 5.42 4.08
C LYS A 386 40.22 6.40 5.04
N ARG A 387 39.51 7.18 5.87
CA ARG A 387 40.16 8.25 6.68
C ARG A 387 39.91 8.24 8.19
N ASN A 388 39.16 7.28 8.73
CA ASN A 388 38.92 7.14 10.17
C ASN A 388 38.31 8.41 10.83
N ILE A 389 37.41 9.11 10.11
CA ILE A 389 36.75 10.34 10.59
C ILE A 389 35.28 10.03 10.90
N ASN A 390 34.89 10.11 12.17
CA ASN A 390 33.52 9.84 12.69
C ASN A 390 32.46 10.92 12.34
N LYS A 391 32.68 11.74 11.31
CA LYS A 391 31.73 12.81 10.92
C LYS A 391 31.19 12.56 9.52
N PRO A 392 29.86 12.45 9.32
CA PRO A 392 29.28 12.23 8.00
C PRO A 392 29.36 13.51 7.16
N PHE A 393 29.85 13.38 5.93
CA PHE A 393 29.93 14.47 4.95
C PHE A 393 28.80 14.36 3.90
N SER A 394 28.48 15.47 3.24
CA SER A 394 27.49 15.52 2.15
C SER A 394 27.98 16.42 1.03
N THR A 395 27.75 16.00 -0.22
CA THR A 395 28.08 16.73 -1.45
C THR A 395 26.88 17.47 -2.04
N GLU A 396 25.77 17.59 -1.30
CA GLU A 396 24.55 18.19 -1.81
C GLU A 396 24.73 19.67 -2.21
N PRO A 397 24.04 20.15 -3.26
CA PRO A 397 24.11 21.55 -3.65
C PRO A 397 23.63 22.49 -2.54
N SER A 398 24.31 23.62 -2.36
CA SER A 398 23.99 24.63 -1.34
C SER A 398 24.16 24.19 0.13
N ASN A 399 24.98 23.17 0.39
CA ASN A 399 25.51 22.90 1.71
C ASN A 399 26.85 23.66 1.92
N LEU A 400 26.88 24.58 2.88
CA LEU A 400 28.02 25.48 3.06
C LEU A 400 29.22 24.85 3.78
N THR A 401 28.99 23.79 4.57
CA THR A 401 30.00 23.13 5.40
C THR A 401 30.39 21.76 4.88
N ASN A 402 29.64 21.23 3.91
CA ASN A 402 29.72 19.85 3.43
C ASN A 402 29.51 18.81 4.54
N LEU A 403 28.93 19.19 5.68
CA LEU A 403 28.58 18.26 6.75
C LEU A 403 27.17 17.74 6.50
N SER A 404 26.96 16.45 6.69
CA SER A 404 25.61 15.87 6.75
C SER A 404 24.97 16.29 8.06
N SER A 405 24.26 17.42 8.03
CA SER A 405 23.60 18.00 9.19
C SER A 405 22.37 18.78 8.75
N TYR A 406 21.29 18.61 9.52
CA TYR A 406 20.01 19.23 9.25
C TYR A 406 20.13 20.73 8.99
N ARG A 407 20.92 21.42 9.82
CA ARG A 407 21.09 22.87 9.75
C ARG A 407 21.68 23.34 8.41
N TYR A 408 22.60 22.57 7.84
CA TYR A 408 23.38 22.98 6.67
C TYR A 408 22.84 22.42 5.35
N SER A 409 21.79 21.60 5.39
CA SER A 409 21.26 20.99 4.17
C SER A 409 20.68 22.02 3.20
N GLY A 410 21.11 21.92 1.94
CA GLY A 410 20.67 22.80 0.88
C GLY A 410 19.33 22.39 0.26
N LEU A 411 18.93 21.12 0.44
CA LEU A 411 17.75 20.52 -0.18
C LEU A 411 16.52 20.59 0.73
N VAL A 412 16.70 20.29 2.00
CA VAL A 412 15.63 20.14 3.00
C VAL A 412 14.89 21.46 3.30
N HIS A 413 15.61 22.57 3.38
CA HIS A 413 15.02 23.83 3.81
C HIS A 413 14.33 24.57 2.66
N ARG A 414 13.18 25.19 2.95
CA ARG A 414 12.50 26.17 2.06
C ARG A 414 13.40 27.35 1.66
N LYS A 415 14.31 27.74 2.55
CA LYS A 415 15.36 28.74 2.32
C LYS A 415 16.74 28.10 2.51
N SER A 416 17.52 28.05 1.43
CA SER A 416 18.94 27.68 1.48
C SER A 416 19.80 28.77 0.83
N VAL A 417 21.08 28.77 1.19
CA VAL A 417 22.12 29.63 0.60
C VAL A 417 23.37 28.78 0.33
N GLY A 418 23.81 28.77 -0.91
CA GLY A 418 25.04 28.17 -1.39
C GLY A 418 26.00 29.23 -1.90
N ILE A 419 27.29 28.94 -1.80
CA ILE A 419 28.36 29.73 -2.40
C ILE A 419 29.13 28.82 -3.34
N VAL A 420 29.21 29.22 -4.61
CA VAL A 420 29.86 28.45 -5.67
C VAL A 420 30.81 29.33 -6.46
N ASP A 421 31.80 28.70 -7.08
CA ASP A 421 32.70 29.37 -8.01
C ASP A 421 31.94 29.95 -9.19
N THR A 422 32.49 31.06 -9.70
CA THR A 422 32.09 31.59 -10.99
C THR A 422 32.83 30.82 -12.09
N PRO A 423 32.24 30.59 -13.28
CA PRO A 423 32.92 29.90 -14.38
C PRO A 423 34.27 30.54 -14.74
N ASP A 424 34.37 31.87 -14.62
CA ASP A 424 35.58 32.64 -14.90
C ASP A 424 36.57 32.70 -13.73
N LYS A 425 36.29 32.01 -12.60
CA LYS A 425 37.10 32.00 -11.37
C LYS A 425 37.47 33.40 -10.85
N LYS A 426 36.63 34.40 -11.14
CA LYS A 426 36.78 35.79 -10.69
C LYS A 426 35.61 36.17 -9.79
N GLY A 427 35.77 35.89 -8.49
CA GLY A 427 34.72 36.07 -7.49
C GLY A 427 33.83 34.84 -7.33
N PHE A 428 32.72 35.00 -6.63
CA PHE A 428 31.81 33.90 -6.30
C PHE A 428 30.37 34.22 -6.68
N ALA A 429 29.57 33.17 -6.90
CA ALA A 429 28.13 33.28 -7.06
C ALA A 429 27.41 32.82 -5.79
N VAL A 430 26.45 33.62 -5.36
CA VAL A 430 25.52 33.28 -4.29
C VAL A 430 24.30 32.64 -4.93
N VAL A 431 23.99 31.42 -4.50
CA VAL A 431 22.84 30.65 -4.98
C VAL A 431 21.86 30.53 -3.82
N TYR A 432 20.60 30.93 -3.98
CA TYR A 432 19.60 30.84 -2.91
C TYR A 432 18.20 30.54 -3.45
N LYS A 433 17.33 29.97 -2.61
CA LYS A 433 15.98 29.55 -2.99
C LYS A 433 14.93 30.66 -2.85
N LYS A 434 13.96 30.69 -3.77
CA LYS A 434 12.72 31.45 -3.65
C LYS A 434 11.74 30.65 -2.80
N ALA A 435 11.41 31.17 -1.61
CA ALA A 435 10.54 30.47 -0.65
C ALA A 435 9.12 30.16 -1.20
N ASN A 436 8.62 30.92 -2.17
CA ASN A 436 7.31 30.73 -2.79
C ASN A 436 7.30 29.80 -4.02
N LYS A 437 8.47 29.33 -4.49
CA LYS A 437 8.59 28.44 -5.66
C LYS A 437 9.23 27.09 -5.33
N VAL A 438 9.18 26.68 -4.05
CA VAL A 438 9.79 25.42 -3.57
C VAL A 438 9.26 24.19 -4.32
N HIS A 439 8.00 24.21 -4.75
CA HIS A 439 7.36 23.14 -5.53
C HIS A 439 7.70 23.16 -7.04
N LYS A 440 8.52 24.11 -7.51
CA LYS A 440 8.93 24.24 -8.93
C LYS A 440 10.45 24.32 -9.01
N PRO A 441 11.19 23.19 -8.92
CA PRO A 441 12.66 23.17 -8.81
C PRO A 441 13.38 23.98 -9.90
N ALA A 442 12.93 23.89 -11.15
CA ALA A 442 13.49 24.63 -12.28
C ALA A 442 13.40 26.17 -12.12
N LYS A 443 12.44 26.67 -11.34
CA LYS A 443 12.22 28.11 -11.09
C LYS A 443 12.53 28.52 -9.64
N ALA A 444 12.96 27.57 -8.79
CA ALA A 444 13.14 27.77 -7.36
C ALA A 444 14.44 28.49 -7.00
N THR A 445 15.45 28.44 -7.88
CA THR A 445 16.81 28.87 -7.57
C THR A 445 17.13 30.23 -8.19
N VAL A 446 17.75 31.12 -7.42
CA VAL A 446 18.30 32.40 -7.88
C VAL A 446 19.81 32.36 -7.73
N ARG A 447 20.52 32.85 -8.74
CA ARG A 447 21.98 33.00 -8.75
C ARG A 447 22.34 34.47 -8.92
N SER A 448 23.17 34.99 -8.02
CA SER A 448 23.69 36.36 -8.08
C SER A 448 25.21 36.36 -7.94
N THR A 449 25.89 36.95 -8.91
CA THR A 449 27.35 36.93 -8.99
C THR A 449 27.98 38.15 -8.33
N MET A 450 29.01 37.96 -7.51
CA MET A 450 29.69 39.02 -6.77
C MET A 450 31.17 39.14 -7.18
N LYS A 451 31.45 40.08 -8.08
CA LYS A 451 32.82 40.32 -8.63
C LYS A 451 33.51 41.60 -8.14
N SER A 452 32.93 42.33 -7.19
CA SER A 452 33.40 43.66 -6.77
C SER A 452 34.67 43.68 -5.89
N GLY A 453 35.50 42.64 -5.93
CA GLY A 453 36.66 42.46 -5.04
C GLY A 453 36.31 41.88 -3.65
N ALA A 454 37.27 41.26 -2.98
CA ALA A 454 37.02 40.40 -1.80
C ALA A 454 36.27 41.11 -0.66
N ARG A 455 36.75 42.27 -0.21
CA ARG A 455 36.15 43.02 0.92
C ARG A 455 34.73 43.49 0.59
N ARG A 456 34.52 44.05 -0.60
CA ARG A 456 33.22 44.60 -1.02
C ARG A 456 32.22 43.49 -1.35
N SER A 457 32.65 42.38 -1.97
CA SER A 457 31.80 41.20 -2.21
C SER A 457 31.36 40.52 -0.91
N LEU A 458 32.25 40.36 0.08
CA LEU A 458 31.87 39.81 1.39
C LEU A 458 30.89 40.73 2.15
N TYR A 459 31.09 42.05 2.08
CA TYR A 459 30.14 43.01 2.65
C TYR A 459 28.77 42.92 1.98
N LYS A 460 28.71 42.86 0.65
CA LYS A 460 27.46 42.67 -0.12
C LYS A 460 26.74 41.38 0.26
N LEU A 461 27.46 40.27 0.41
CA LEU A 461 26.89 39.00 0.88
C LEU A 461 26.31 39.13 2.30
N ARG A 462 27.04 39.73 3.23
CA ARG A 462 26.55 39.96 4.60
C ARG A 462 25.28 40.80 4.61
N ARG A 463 25.25 41.88 3.83
CA ARG A 463 24.08 42.76 3.70
C ARG A 463 22.89 42.02 3.09
N LEU A 464 23.10 41.26 2.02
CA LEU A 464 22.05 40.45 1.37
C LEU A 464 21.37 39.51 2.37
N LEU A 465 22.14 38.81 3.22
CA LEU A 465 21.58 37.87 4.20
C LEU A 465 20.91 38.59 5.38
N LYS A 466 21.55 39.62 5.94
CA LYS A 466 21.05 40.31 7.13
C LYS A 466 19.86 41.23 6.83
N THR A 467 19.95 42.08 5.81
CA THR A 467 18.91 43.05 5.48
C THR A 467 17.62 42.35 5.05
N ASN A 468 17.73 41.28 4.25
CA ASN A 468 16.55 40.53 3.78
C ASN A 468 16.05 39.49 4.80
N LYS A 469 16.63 39.46 6.03
CA LYS A 469 16.34 38.45 7.06
C LYS A 469 16.35 37.01 6.50
N TYR A 470 17.29 36.72 5.61
CA TYR A 470 17.35 35.46 4.87
C TYR A 470 18.45 34.56 5.43
N ARG A 471 18.06 33.49 6.14
CA ARG A 471 18.98 32.52 6.79
C ARG A 471 20.15 33.21 7.53
N VAL A 472 19.80 34.16 8.39
CA VAL A 472 20.78 34.96 9.16
C VAL A 472 21.71 34.06 9.99
N ASP A 473 21.20 32.91 10.42
CA ASP A 473 21.92 31.83 11.12
C ASP A 473 23.13 31.27 10.35
N LEU A 474 23.12 31.36 9.02
CA LEU A 474 24.19 30.88 8.14
C LEU A 474 25.19 31.97 7.72
N THR A 475 24.97 33.23 8.09
CA THR A 475 25.76 34.38 7.60
C THR A 475 27.27 34.19 7.79
N LYS A 476 27.70 33.77 8.99
CA LYS A 476 29.12 33.57 9.30
C LYS A 476 29.73 32.43 8.46
N VAL A 477 28.96 31.37 8.25
CA VAL A 477 29.39 30.19 7.48
C VAL A 477 29.50 30.54 5.99
N ALA A 478 28.51 31.26 5.45
CA ALA A 478 28.51 31.72 4.06
C ALA A 478 29.72 32.63 3.77
N LEU A 479 30.04 33.57 4.67
CA LEU A 479 31.22 34.43 4.56
C LEU A 479 32.53 33.63 4.59
N ARG A 480 32.63 32.60 5.43
CA ARG A 480 33.80 31.71 5.48
C ARG A 480 33.97 30.94 4.18
N ARG A 481 32.89 30.35 3.64
CA ARG A 481 32.91 29.62 2.38
C ARG A 481 33.29 30.54 1.22
N ALA A 482 32.71 31.74 1.14
CA ALA A 482 33.06 32.75 0.14
C ALA A 482 34.51 33.21 0.23
N SER A 483 35.04 33.42 1.44
CA SER A 483 36.45 33.74 1.64
C SER A 483 37.37 32.57 1.23
N ALA A 484 36.97 31.32 1.50
CA ALA A 484 37.70 30.14 1.03
C ALA A 484 37.76 30.05 -0.49
N VAL A 485 36.62 30.27 -1.16
CA VAL A 485 36.53 30.34 -2.64
C VAL A 485 37.42 31.45 -3.21
N LEU A 486 37.38 32.65 -2.64
CA LEU A 486 38.25 33.74 -3.07
C LEU A 486 39.74 33.45 -2.84
N ARG A 487 40.09 32.66 -1.82
CA ARG A 487 41.47 32.23 -1.57
C ARG A 487 41.91 31.16 -2.55
N SER A 488 41.06 30.18 -2.89
CA SER A 488 41.40 29.14 -3.86
C SER A 488 41.58 29.66 -5.28
N GLN A 489 41.02 30.84 -5.59
CA GLN A 489 41.22 31.53 -6.86
C GLN A 489 42.54 32.31 -6.94
N LYS A 490 43.25 32.50 -5.82
CA LYS A 490 44.57 33.15 -5.83
C LYS A 490 45.65 32.15 -6.27
N PRO A 491 46.67 32.61 -7.02
CA PRO A 491 47.80 31.76 -7.36
C PRO A 491 48.50 31.26 -6.08
N LEU A 492 48.86 29.98 -6.08
CA LEU A 492 49.62 29.39 -4.98
C LEU A 492 51.04 30.00 -4.94
N PRO A 493 51.60 30.28 -3.76
CA PRO A 493 52.98 30.75 -3.65
C PRO A 493 53.94 29.67 -4.17
N ALA A 494 55.03 30.09 -4.82
CA ALA A 494 56.03 29.17 -5.37
C ALA A 494 56.60 28.26 -4.26
N LYS A 495 56.63 26.95 -4.54
CA LYS A 495 57.14 25.95 -3.60
C LYS A 495 58.66 26.11 -3.50
N LYS A 496 59.20 26.51 -2.34
CA LYS A 496 60.65 26.56 -2.12
C LYS A 496 61.22 25.15 -2.33
N THR A 497 62.08 24.99 -3.33
CA THR A 497 62.84 23.75 -3.55
C THR A 497 63.76 23.52 -2.35
N ARG A 498 63.66 22.35 -1.72
CA ARG A 498 64.61 21.92 -0.69
C ARG A 498 65.94 21.62 -1.37
N ALA A 499 67.03 22.22 -0.87
CA ALA A 499 68.38 21.93 -1.34
C ALA A 499 68.70 20.43 -1.16
N PRO A 500 69.41 19.80 -2.11
CA PRO A 500 69.76 18.38 -2.02
C PRO A 500 70.68 18.16 -0.82
N LYS A 501 70.35 17.16 0.01
CA LYS A 501 71.25 16.69 1.08
C LYS A 501 72.50 16.08 0.41
N LYS A 502 73.69 16.57 0.75
CA LYS A 502 74.95 15.88 0.44
C LYS A 502 74.92 14.50 1.08
N ALA A 503 75.27 13.49 0.29
CA ALA A 503 75.55 12.15 0.76
C ALA A 503 77.00 12.13 1.25
N ASP A 504 77.21 11.70 2.49
CA ASP A 504 78.46 11.17 3.02
C ASP A 504 78.16 9.78 3.59
#